data_AF-A0A3S0RVR7-F1
#
_entry.id   AF-A0A3S0RVR7-F1
#
_cell.length_a   1.000
_cell.length_b   1.000
_cell.length_c   1.000
_cell.angle_alpha   90.00
_cell.angle_beta   90.00
_cell.angle_gamma   90.00
#
_symmetry.space_group_name_H-M   'P 1'
#
loop_
_entity.id
_entity.type
_entity.pdbx_description
1 polymer ?
#
loop_
_entity_poly.entity_id
_entity_poly.type
_entity_poly.pdbx_seq_one_letter_code
_entity_poly.pdbx_strand_id
1 'polypeptide(L)'
;MTNTPLPWVYSDGGRAEAGYASKTDKDCVTRAISIATRRPYNEIHETVDTVGAEDGVQGAAEAGVQLLATAKLLIRDLRWKPVDAHRDARLTLEDLEKQLAEHRVLIAEVEFSETQDTSEGRTCRVISHVTAIVDGVVHDIDGMANPATGEARICDRVVQLYAPPD
;
A
#
# COMPACT_ATOMS: atom_id res chain seq x y z
N MET A 1 -12.41 11.72 20.84
CA MET A 1 -11.33 12.06 19.89
C MET A 1 -11.93 12.01 18.50
N THR A 2 -11.82 13.08 17.72
CA THR A 2 -12.33 13.14 16.35
C THR A 2 -11.35 12.41 15.44
N ASN A 3 -11.80 11.28 14.87
CA ASN A 3 -11.02 10.46 13.94
C ASN A 3 -10.89 11.23 12.62
N THR A 4 -9.92 12.15 12.55
CA THR A 4 -9.70 12.94 11.33
C THR A 4 -8.95 12.06 10.34
N PRO A 5 -9.44 11.90 9.10
CA PRO A 5 -8.72 11.16 8.08
C PRO A 5 -7.33 11.74 7.84
N LEU A 6 -6.36 10.86 7.60
CA LEU A 6 -5.10 11.30 7.04
C LEU A 6 -5.35 11.97 5.69
N PRO A 7 -4.63 13.05 5.38
CA PRO A 7 -4.65 13.62 4.04
C PRO A 7 -4.16 12.56 3.04
N TRP A 8 -4.72 12.58 1.83
CA TRP A 8 -4.33 11.69 0.75
C TRP A 8 -4.13 12.45 -0.55
N VAL A 9 -3.31 11.87 -1.43
CA VAL A 9 -3.11 12.36 -2.79
C VAL A 9 -3.09 11.18 -3.77
N TYR A 10 -3.76 11.35 -4.90
CA TYR A 10 -3.66 10.40 -5.99
C TYR A 10 -2.23 10.41 -6.55
N SER A 11 -1.64 9.23 -6.70
CA SER A 11 -0.36 9.02 -7.35
C SER A 11 -0.41 7.67 -8.04
N ASP A 12 -0.10 7.61 -9.33
CA ASP A 12 0.03 6.35 -10.07
C ASP A 12 1.44 5.75 -9.94
N GLY A 13 2.28 6.34 -9.08
CA GLY A 13 3.66 5.93 -8.85
C GLY A 13 4.57 6.08 -10.07
N GLY A 14 4.18 6.87 -11.08
CA GLY A 14 4.93 7.04 -12.33
C GLY A 14 4.62 5.99 -13.39
N ARG A 15 3.56 5.20 -13.21
CA ARG A 15 3.17 4.14 -14.15
C ARG A 15 2.89 4.65 -15.55
N ALA A 16 2.11 5.73 -15.68
CA ALA A 16 1.78 6.29 -16.99
C ALA A 16 3.04 6.86 -17.68
N GLU A 17 3.92 7.51 -16.92
CA GLU A 17 5.20 8.05 -17.42
C GLU A 17 6.13 6.93 -17.91
N ALA A 18 6.07 5.75 -17.28
CA ALA A 18 6.79 4.55 -17.71
C ALA A 18 6.20 3.88 -18.97
N GLY A 19 5.12 4.42 -19.55
CA GLY A 19 4.57 3.98 -20.83
C GLY A 19 3.52 2.86 -20.76
N TYR A 20 3.03 2.52 -19.57
CA TYR A 20 2.03 1.47 -19.39
C TYR A 20 0.62 1.96 -19.74
N ALA A 21 0.01 1.35 -20.76
CA ALA A 21 -1.16 1.91 -21.45
C ALA A 21 -2.54 1.61 -20.80
N SER A 22 -2.64 0.71 -19.82
CA SER A 22 -3.92 0.30 -19.20
C SER A 22 -3.91 0.44 -17.68
N LYS A 23 -4.88 1.12 -17.08
CA LYS A 23 -5.02 1.17 -15.61
C LYS A 23 -5.15 -0.25 -15.04
N THR A 24 -4.39 -0.57 -13.99
CA THR A 24 -4.50 -1.82 -13.22
C THR A 24 -4.68 -1.49 -11.75
N ASP A 25 -5.49 -2.26 -11.04
CA ASP A 25 -5.73 -2.15 -9.60
C ASP A 25 -4.80 -3.08 -8.78
N LYS A 26 -3.83 -3.72 -9.46
CA LYS A 26 -3.05 -4.85 -8.91
C LYS A 26 -1.56 -4.58 -8.74
N ASP A 27 -1.09 -3.37 -9.03
CA ASP A 27 0.33 -2.98 -8.92
C ASP A 27 0.58 -2.01 -7.75
N CYS A 28 -0.33 -1.96 -6.76
CA CYS A 28 -0.20 -1.08 -5.60
C CYS A 28 1.12 -1.27 -4.83
N VAL A 29 1.67 -2.49 -4.80
CA VAL A 29 3.02 -2.77 -4.27
C VAL A 29 4.08 -1.98 -5.02
N THR A 30 4.07 -2.07 -6.36
CA THR A 30 5.01 -1.38 -7.25
C THR A 30 4.91 0.13 -7.08
N ARG A 31 3.68 0.67 -7.07
CA ARG A 31 3.44 2.11 -6.91
C ARG A 31 3.88 2.61 -5.54
N ALA A 32 3.50 1.94 -4.46
CA ALA A 32 3.89 2.32 -3.11
C ALA A 32 5.41 2.34 -2.96
N ILE A 33 6.12 1.32 -3.44
CA ILE A 33 7.58 1.27 -3.34
C ILE A 33 8.24 2.33 -4.23
N SER A 34 7.74 2.54 -5.45
CA SER A 34 8.19 3.62 -6.35
C SER A 34 8.11 4.99 -5.67
N ILE A 35 6.94 5.30 -5.08
CA ILE A 35 6.68 6.57 -4.38
C ILE A 35 7.57 6.71 -3.14
N ALA A 36 7.61 5.70 -2.28
CA ALA A 36 8.33 5.73 -1.02
C ALA A 36 9.84 5.83 -1.21
N THR A 37 10.38 5.15 -2.24
CA THR A 37 11.82 5.15 -2.54
C THR A 37 12.23 6.23 -3.53
N ARG A 38 11.27 6.92 -4.16
CA ARG A 38 11.48 7.85 -5.28
C ARG A 38 12.29 7.22 -6.42
N ARG A 39 12.08 5.93 -6.66
CA ARG A 39 12.70 5.21 -7.78
C ARG A 39 11.73 5.16 -8.96
N PRO A 40 12.24 5.08 -10.20
CA PRO A 40 11.41 4.91 -11.38
C PRO A 40 10.47 3.70 -11.29
N TYR A 41 9.23 3.85 -11.77
CA TYR A 41 8.22 2.79 -11.73
C TYR A 41 8.71 1.50 -12.42
N ASN A 42 9.32 1.61 -13.60
CA ASN A 42 9.82 0.47 -14.37
C ASN A 42 10.88 -0.32 -13.60
N GLU A 43 11.78 0.37 -12.91
CA GLU A 43 12.82 -0.27 -12.10
C GLU A 43 12.22 -1.10 -10.96
N ILE A 44 11.21 -0.55 -10.26
CA ILE A 44 10.51 -1.27 -9.21
C ILE A 44 9.67 -2.40 -9.78
N HIS A 45 8.96 -2.18 -10.89
CA HIS A 45 8.14 -3.20 -11.56
C HIS A 45 8.98 -4.42 -11.92
N GLU A 46 10.10 -4.22 -12.62
CA GLU A 46 11.04 -5.27 -12.99
C GLU A 46 11.60 -6.00 -11.76
N THR A 47 11.88 -5.25 -10.69
CA THR A 47 12.37 -5.83 -9.43
C THR A 47 11.29 -6.71 -8.79
N VAL A 48 10.05 -6.26 -8.70
CA VAL A 48 8.94 -7.04 -8.12
C VAL A 48 8.69 -8.31 -8.95
N ASP A 49 8.72 -8.22 -10.27
CA ASP A 49 8.60 -9.38 -11.15
C ASP A 49 9.76 -10.38 -10.95
N THR A 50 10.99 -9.88 -10.83
CA THR A 50 12.17 -10.71 -10.59
C THR A 50 12.04 -11.46 -9.26
N VAL A 51 11.69 -10.74 -8.19
CA VAL A 51 11.52 -11.33 -6.86
C VAL A 51 10.37 -12.32 -6.83
N GLY A 52 9.23 -12.01 -7.47
CA GLY A 52 8.10 -12.92 -7.56
C GLY A 52 8.41 -14.18 -8.36
N ALA A 53 9.20 -14.07 -9.43
CA ALA A 53 9.62 -15.21 -10.22
C ALA A 53 10.52 -16.19 -9.44
N GLU A 54 11.31 -15.72 -8.47
CA GLU A 54 12.06 -16.59 -7.53
C GLU A 54 11.12 -17.53 -6.75
N ASP A 55 9.87 -17.11 -6.53
CA ASP A 55 8.83 -17.89 -5.83
C ASP A 55 7.82 -18.53 -6.80
N GLY A 56 8.09 -18.51 -8.11
CA GLY A 56 7.23 -19.09 -9.13
C GLY A 56 6.01 -18.24 -9.50
N VAL A 57 5.97 -16.96 -9.13
CA VAL A 57 4.91 -16.02 -9.48
C VAL A 57 5.36 -15.16 -10.68
N GLN A 58 4.91 -15.51 -11.88
CA GLN A 58 5.15 -14.70 -13.08
C GLN A 58 4.22 -13.48 -13.11
N GLY A 59 4.74 -12.31 -13.51
CA GLY A 59 3.98 -11.06 -13.56
C GLY A 59 3.54 -10.57 -12.18
N ALA A 60 4.36 -10.82 -11.16
CA ALA A 60 4.06 -10.47 -9.78
C ALA A 60 3.78 -8.97 -9.58
N ALA A 61 4.38 -8.10 -10.41
CA ALA A 61 4.20 -6.65 -10.33
C ALA A 61 2.76 -6.18 -10.61
N GLU A 62 1.95 -6.99 -11.32
CA GLU A 62 0.52 -6.71 -11.59
C GLU A 62 -0.40 -7.84 -11.07
N ALA A 63 0.07 -8.65 -10.11
CA ALA A 63 -0.65 -9.80 -9.56
C ALA A 63 -1.36 -9.51 -8.21
N GLY A 64 -1.45 -8.25 -7.80
CA GLY A 64 -2.03 -7.81 -6.53
C GLY A 64 -1.00 -7.79 -5.41
N VAL A 65 -1.47 -7.80 -4.17
CA VAL A 65 -0.60 -7.78 -3.00
C VAL A 65 0.10 -9.15 -2.86
N GLN A 66 1.38 -9.20 -3.26
CA GLN A 66 2.24 -10.37 -3.12
C GLN A 66 3.13 -10.21 -1.89
N LEU A 67 2.62 -10.53 -0.69
CA LEU A 67 3.30 -10.25 0.59
C LEU A 67 4.72 -10.79 0.69
N LEU A 68 4.98 -11.97 0.13
CA LEU A 68 6.33 -12.53 0.12
C LEU A 68 7.28 -11.70 -0.75
N ALA A 69 6.84 -11.29 -1.94
CA ALA A 69 7.64 -10.45 -2.83
C ALA A 69 7.85 -9.05 -2.24
N THR A 70 6.78 -8.46 -1.67
CA THR A 70 6.85 -7.19 -0.94
C THR A 70 7.84 -7.26 0.21
N ALA A 71 7.73 -8.28 1.09
CA ALA A 71 8.61 -8.44 2.24
C ALA A 71 10.07 -8.70 1.82
N LYS A 72 10.31 -9.52 0.80
CA LYS A 72 11.65 -9.74 0.25
C LYS A 72 12.25 -8.43 -0.25
N LEU A 73 11.54 -7.70 -1.11
CA LEU A 73 12.05 -6.45 -1.66
C LEU A 73 12.35 -5.42 -0.56
N LEU A 74 11.43 -5.22 0.38
CA LEU A 74 11.60 -4.27 1.47
C LEU A 74 12.74 -4.67 2.41
N ILE A 75 12.74 -5.90 2.93
CA ILE A 75 13.68 -6.32 3.98
C ILE A 75 15.04 -6.70 3.40
N ARG A 76 15.07 -7.52 2.34
CA ARG A 76 16.31 -8.06 1.77
C ARG A 76 17.03 -7.01 0.96
N ASP A 77 16.33 -6.36 0.03
CA ASP A 77 16.96 -5.57 -1.02
C ASP A 77 17.05 -4.09 -0.64
N LEU A 78 15.98 -3.54 -0.05
CA LEU A 78 15.94 -2.14 0.39
C LEU A 78 16.42 -1.95 1.84
N ARG A 79 16.56 -3.04 2.62
CA ARG A 79 16.95 -3.01 4.05
C ARG A 79 15.97 -2.28 4.97
N TRP A 80 14.71 -2.16 4.55
CA TRP A 80 13.62 -1.65 5.37
C TRP A 80 13.29 -2.64 6.48
N LYS A 81 12.84 -2.11 7.62
CA LYS A 81 12.53 -2.92 8.79
C LYS A 81 11.02 -2.97 9.00
N PRO A 82 10.45 -4.13 9.35
CA PRO A 82 9.09 -4.18 9.86
C PRO A 82 9.01 -3.37 11.16
N VAL A 83 7.94 -2.63 11.34
CA VAL A 83 7.61 -1.96 12.59
C VAL A 83 6.75 -2.91 13.42
N ASP A 84 7.39 -3.67 14.31
CA ASP A 84 6.80 -4.79 15.04
C ASP A 84 5.55 -4.44 15.85
N ALA A 85 5.42 -3.18 16.29
CA ALA A 85 4.27 -2.72 17.06
C ALA A 85 2.93 -2.84 16.32
N HIS A 86 2.94 -3.01 14.99
CA HIS A 86 1.76 -2.82 14.13
C HIS A 86 1.40 -4.01 13.25
N ARG A 87 1.86 -5.21 13.58
CA ARG A 87 1.43 -6.44 12.88
C ARG A 87 0.04 -6.88 13.36
N ASP A 88 -0.90 -7.05 12.41
CA ASP A 88 -2.29 -7.43 12.66
C ASP A 88 -3.07 -6.49 13.62
N ALA A 89 -2.58 -5.26 13.81
CA ALA A 89 -3.14 -4.31 14.74
C ALA A 89 -4.17 -3.40 14.05
N ARG A 90 -5.25 -3.07 14.77
CA ARG A 90 -5.99 -1.85 14.44
C ARG A 90 -5.14 -0.67 14.87
N LEU A 91 -4.34 -0.18 13.93
CA LEU A 91 -3.54 1.01 14.12
C LEU A 91 -4.48 2.19 14.44
N THR A 92 -4.31 2.79 15.61
CA THR A 92 -4.98 4.06 15.91
C THR A 92 -4.27 5.20 15.17
N LEU A 93 -4.93 6.34 15.02
CA LEU A 93 -4.28 7.54 14.49
C LEU A 93 -3.05 7.92 15.33
N GLU A 94 -3.13 7.76 16.65
CA GLU A 94 -2.03 8.05 17.59
C GLU A 94 -0.80 7.16 17.34
N ASP A 95 -1.02 5.87 17.13
CA ASP A 95 0.06 4.94 16.83
C ASP A 95 0.77 5.30 15.52
N LEU A 96 0.00 5.69 14.50
CA LEU A 96 0.55 6.12 13.22
C LEU A 96 1.26 7.46 13.32
N GLU A 97 0.69 8.43 14.05
CA GLU A 97 1.33 9.71 14.36
C GLU A 97 2.69 9.52 15.05
N LYS A 98 2.78 8.57 15.99
CA LYS A 98 4.05 8.22 16.64
C LYS A 98 5.07 7.70 15.61
N GLN A 99 4.66 6.80 14.71
CA GLN A 99 5.56 6.29 13.68
C GLN A 99 5.97 7.36 12.69
N LEU A 100 5.07 8.27 12.32
CA LEU A 100 5.37 9.39 11.43
C LEU A 100 6.27 10.46 12.07
N ALA A 101 6.26 10.57 13.39
CA ALA A 101 7.20 11.41 14.13
C ALA A 101 8.63 10.86 14.08
N GLU A 102 8.79 9.53 14.02
CA GLU A 102 10.07 8.83 13.95
C GLU A 102 10.55 8.63 12.50
N HIS A 103 9.61 8.42 11.57
CA HIS A 103 9.87 8.07 10.19
C HIS A 103 9.06 8.94 9.22
N ARG A 104 9.76 9.72 8.40
CA ARG A 104 9.11 10.57 7.37
C ARG A 104 8.49 9.78 6.22
N VAL A 105 8.93 8.55 6.01
CA VAL A 105 8.45 7.66 4.94
C VAL A 105 8.13 6.32 5.54
N LEU A 106 6.96 5.79 5.23
CA LEU A 106 6.50 4.47 5.63
C LEU A 106 5.85 3.75 4.44
N ILE A 107 5.90 2.43 4.44
CA ILE A 107 5.05 1.59 3.60
C ILE A 107 4.11 0.83 4.51
N ALA A 108 2.81 0.96 4.24
CA ALA A 108 1.76 0.30 4.99
C ALA A 108 1.02 -0.69 4.10
N GLU A 109 0.94 -1.93 4.55
CA GLU A 109 -0.07 -2.88 4.08
C GLU A 109 -1.34 -2.66 4.90
N VAL A 110 -2.44 -2.43 4.21
CA VAL A 110 -3.70 -2.04 4.81
C VAL A 110 -4.81 -2.90 4.30
N GLU A 111 -5.82 -3.11 5.15
CA GLU A 111 -7.04 -3.78 4.78
C GLU A 111 -8.24 -2.90 5.02
N PHE A 112 -9.21 -3.03 4.15
CA PHE A 112 -10.51 -2.38 4.29
C PHE A 112 -11.64 -3.37 3.99
N SER A 113 -12.73 -3.17 4.70
CA SER A 113 -13.97 -3.89 4.54
C SER A 113 -14.95 -3.07 3.72
N GLU A 114 -15.30 -3.59 2.55
CA GLU A 114 -16.35 -3.06 1.71
C GLU A 114 -17.64 -3.85 1.94
N THR A 115 -18.66 -3.19 2.47
CA THR A 115 -19.99 -3.78 2.62
C THR A 115 -20.89 -3.26 1.50
N GLN A 116 -21.56 -4.17 0.81
CA GLN A 116 -22.53 -3.85 -0.23
C GLN A 116 -23.86 -4.55 0.06
N ASP A 117 -24.95 -3.80 0.04
CA ASP A 117 -26.30 -4.37 0.08
C ASP A 117 -26.70 -4.75 -1.35
N THR A 118 -26.95 -6.03 -1.58
CA THR A 118 -27.41 -6.58 -2.86
C THR A 118 -28.84 -7.09 -2.73
N SER A 119 -29.50 -7.41 -3.85
CA SER A 119 -30.83 -8.05 -3.83
C SER A 119 -30.83 -9.43 -3.16
N GLU A 120 -29.65 -10.07 -3.02
CA GLU A 120 -29.47 -11.38 -2.38
C GLU A 120 -29.08 -11.28 -0.91
N GLY A 121 -28.87 -10.06 -0.40
CA GLY A 121 -28.45 -9.79 0.97
C GLY A 121 -27.21 -8.91 1.04
N ARG A 122 -26.71 -8.71 2.26
CA ARG A 122 -25.53 -7.91 2.55
C ARG A 122 -24.26 -8.74 2.36
N THR A 123 -23.37 -8.31 1.47
CA THR A 123 -22.05 -8.89 1.27
C THR A 123 -20.99 -8.01 1.93
N CYS A 124 -19.92 -8.62 2.43
CA CYS A 124 -18.75 -7.92 2.96
C CYS A 124 -17.49 -8.51 2.32
N ARG A 125 -16.69 -7.65 1.69
CA ARG A 125 -15.42 -8.02 1.05
C ARG A 125 -14.28 -7.35 1.79
N VAL A 126 -13.25 -8.11 2.14
CA VAL A 126 -11.98 -7.56 2.63
C VAL A 126 -11.05 -7.40 1.43
N ILE A 127 -10.43 -6.22 1.32
CA ILE A 127 -9.47 -5.90 0.26
C ILE A 127 -8.17 -5.45 0.93
N SER A 128 -7.06 -6.06 0.53
CA SER A 128 -5.71 -5.66 0.93
C SER A 128 -5.13 -4.70 -0.10
N HIS A 129 -4.43 -3.67 0.39
CA HIS A 129 -3.75 -2.66 -0.44
C HIS A 129 -2.41 -2.30 0.20
N VAL A 130 -1.44 -1.92 -0.61
CA VAL A 130 -0.15 -1.40 -0.12
C VAL A 130 -0.04 0.05 -0.54
N THR A 131 0.28 0.92 0.41
CA THR A 131 0.35 2.38 0.20
C THR A 131 1.63 2.96 0.80
N ALA A 132 2.11 4.04 0.20
CA ALA A 132 3.20 4.83 0.73
C ALA A 132 2.65 5.98 1.57
N ILE A 133 3.21 6.19 2.77
CA ILE A 133 2.89 7.34 3.59
C ILE A 133 4.15 8.22 3.64
N VAL A 134 4.06 9.43 3.12
CA VAL A 134 5.18 10.37 3.02
C VAL A 134 4.78 11.66 3.72
N ASP A 135 5.54 12.07 4.73
CA ASP A 135 5.27 13.27 5.52
C ASP A 135 3.82 13.33 6.05
N GLY A 136 3.28 12.18 6.44
CA GLY A 136 1.92 12.02 6.96
C GLY A 136 0.81 12.08 5.90
N VAL A 137 1.16 12.09 4.61
CA VAL A 137 0.21 12.02 3.49
C VAL A 137 0.19 10.62 2.92
N VAL A 138 -0.99 10.05 2.73
CA VAL A 138 -1.20 8.77 2.06
C VAL A 138 -1.13 8.97 0.55
N HIS A 139 -0.21 8.27 -0.11
CA HIS A 139 -0.05 8.28 -1.55
C HIS A 139 -0.56 6.98 -2.16
N ASP A 140 -1.30 7.11 -3.25
CA ASP A 140 -1.93 5.98 -3.95
C ASP A 140 -3.04 5.31 -3.12
N ILE A 141 -4.26 5.79 -3.35
CA ILE A 141 -5.49 5.22 -2.79
C ILE A 141 -6.34 4.52 -3.87
N ASP A 142 -5.74 4.19 -5.01
CA ASP A 142 -6.47 3.57 -6.12
C ASP A 142 -6.95 2.17 -5.69
N GLY A 143 -8.23 2.07 -5.35
CA GLY A 143 -8.84 0.91 -4.67
C GLY A 143 -9.41 1.21 -3.28
N MET A 144 -8.91 2.24 -2.56
CA MET A 144 -9.38 2.63 -1.21
C MET A 144 -10.40 3.79 -1.20
N ALA A 145 -10.55 4.51 -2.31
CA ALA A 145 -11.58 5.52 -2.46
C ALA A 145 -12.92 4.87 -2.78
N ASN A 146 -13.97 5.14 -2.00
CA ASN A 146 -15.34 4.91 -2.48
C ASN A 146 -15.72 6.09 -3.39
N PRO A 147 -15.84 5.89 -4.72
CA PRO A 147 -16.17 6.98 -5.63
C PRO A 147 -17.55 7.58 -5.35
N ALA A 148 -18.44 6.87 -4.66
CA ALA A 148 -19.77 7.37 -4.31
C ALA A 148 -19.80 8.33 -3.12
N THR A 149 -18.83 8.27 -2.21
CA THR A 149 -18.81 9.13 -1.01
C THR A 149 -17.70 10.16 -1.02
N GLY A 150 -16.66 10.01 -1.86
CA GLY A 150 -15.51 10.92 -1.88
C GLY A 150 -14.68 10.88 -0.59
N GLU A 151 -15.02 9.97 0.32
CA GLU A 151 -14.28 9.70 1.55
C GLU A 151 -13.20 8.67 1.22
N ALA A 152 -11.94 9.01 1.48
CA ALA A 152 -10.93 7.98 1.65
C ALA A 152 -11.37 7.13 2.84
N ARG A 153 -11.68 5.85 2.63
CA ARG A 153 -11.88 4.93 3.74
C ARG A 153 -10.51 4.78 4.38
N ILE A 154 -10.27 5.54 5.44
CA ILE A 154 -9.10 5.35 6.29
C ILE A 154 -9.13 3.88 6.68
N CYS A 155 -8.05 3.19 6.38
CA CYS A 155 -7.83 1.76 6.59
C CYS A 155 -8.52 1.23 7.85
N ASP A 156 -9.29 0.14 7.73
CA ASP A 156 -9.92 -0.51 8.89
C ASP A 156 -8.89 -1.22 9.77
N ARG A 157 -7.76 -1.60 9.17
CA ARG A 157 -6.66 -2.35 9.79
C ARG A 157 -5.37 -2.10 9.01
N VAL A 158 -4.24 -1.95 9.73
CA VAL A 158 -2.91 -2.07 9.12
C VAL A 158 -2.42 -3.48 9.42
N VAL A 159 -2.09 -4.21 8.38
CA VAL A 159 -1.61 -5.59 8.50
C VAL A 159 -0.13 -5.60 8.84
N GLN A 160 0.63 -4.72 8.18
CA GLN A 160 2.08 -4.62 8.36
C GLN A 160 2.55 -3.20 8.01
N LEU A 161 3.50 -2.69 8.79
CA LEU A 161 4.16 -1.40 8.54
C LEU A 161 5.66 -1.62 8.36
N TYR A 162 6.27 -0.89 7.43
CA TYR A 162 7.70 -0.90 7.15
C TYR A 162 8.27 0.51 7.16
N ALA A 163 9.44 0.65 7.78
CA ALA A 163 10.21 1.88 7.81
C ALA A 163 11.54 1.72 7.05
N PRO A 164 12.05 2.77 6.40
CA PRO A 164 13.37 2.75 5.78
C PRO A 164 14.48 2.50 6.81
N PRO A 165 15.68 2.07 6.38
CA PRO A 165 16.84 2.06 7.27
C PRO A 165 17.15 3.46 7.79
N ASP A 166 17.61 3.53 9.04
CA ASP A 166 18.06 4.76 9.73
C ASP A 166 19.24 5.44 9.02
#